data_AF-A0AAX1G1I8-F1
#
_entry.id   AF-A0AAX1G1I8-F1
#
_cell.length_a   1.000
_cell.length_b   1.000
_cell.length_c   1.000
_cell.angle_alpha   90.00
_cell.angle_beta   90.00
_cell.angle_gamma   90.00
#
_symmetry.space_group_name_H-M   'P 1'
#
loop_
_entity.id
_entity.type
_entity.pdbx_description
1 polymer ?
#
loop_
_entity_poly.entity_id
_entity_poly.type
_entity_poly.pdbx_seq_one_letter_code
_entity_poly.pdbx_strand_id
1 'polypeptide(L)'
;MNNPMVTVTLADSTTIDCVVKKHTYDKNRKQIALQLYAADTERNRQSGTFPGMPMGKPTVCLPGNDFKENETAIKDCDEYAGFLDALEQAGVVRRTPKTIHGPYLSYPVVDVLI
;
A
#
# COMPACT_ATOMS: atom_id res chain seq x y z
N MET A 1 17.54 8.48 -1.15
CA MET A 1 16.84 7.18 -1.12
C MET A 1 15.74 7.25 -2.17
N ASN A 2 15.82 6.44 -3.23
CA ASN A 2 14.77 6.38 -4.25
C ASN A 2 13.60 5.57 -3.66
N ASN A 3 12.50 6.25 -3.38
CA ASN A 3 11.26 5.58 -3.04
C ASN A 3 10.77 4.80 -4.27
N PRO A 4 10.31 3.55 -4.12
CA PRO A 4 9.85 2.76 -5.26
C PRO A 4 8.59 3.36 -5.86
N MET A 5 8.48 3.23 -7.18
CA MET A 5 7.32 3.68 -7.94
C MET A 5 6.41 2.47 -8.19
N VAL A 6 5.11 2.65 -7.95
CA VAL A 6 4.06 1.68 -8.21
C VAL A 6 2.98 2.32 -9.05
N THR A 7 2.45 1.62 -10.04
CA THR A 7 1.32 2.08 -10.83
C THR A 7 0.07 1.39 -10.30
N VAL A 8 -0.90 2.15 -9.80
CA VAL A 8 -2.18 1.64 -9.29
C VAL A 8 -3.33 2.07 -10.17
N THR A 9 -4.37 1.24 -10.23
CA THR A 9 -5.61 1.57 -10.94
C THR A 9 -6.69 1.83 -9.91
N LEU A 10 -7.31 3.00 -9.96
CA LEU A 10 -8.43 3.38 -9.12
C LEU A 10 -9.74 2.73 -9.61
N ALA A 11 -10.77 2.75 -8.76
CA ALA A 11 -12.07 2.16 -9.07
C ALA A 11 -12.76 2.76 -10.32
N ASP A 12 -12.44 4.01 -10.66
CA ASP A 12 -12.93 4.68 -11.87
C ASP A 12 -12.11 4.34 -13.14
N SER A 13 -11.26 3.32 -13.06
CA SER A 13 -10.30 2.91 -14.10
C SER A 13 -9.17 3.90 -14.37
N THR A 14 -9.01 4.94 -13.55
CA THR A 14 -7.87 5.86 -13.67
C THR A 14 -6.60 5.20 -13.18
N THR A 15 -5.57 5.18 -14.01
CA THR A 15 -4.23 4.69 -13.65
C THR A 15 -3.35 5.84 -13.16
N ILE A 16 -2.72 5.66 -12.00
CA ILE A 16 -1.89 6.68 -11.35
C ILE A 16 -0.56 6.09 -10.95
N ASP A 17 0.52 6.79 -11.32
CA ASP A 17 1.86 6.45 -10.87
C ASP A 17 2.06 7.01 -9.47
N CYS A 18 2.46 6.17 -8.53
CA CYS A 18 2.59 6.51 -7.13
C CYS A 18 4.01 6.23 -6.64
N VAL A 19 4.53 7.11 -5.80
CA VAL A 19 5.69 6.86 -4.95
C VAL A 19 5.22 6.24 -3.64
N VAL A 20 5.82 5.11 -3.26
CA VAL A 20 5.52 4.49 -1.97
C VAL A 20 6.43 5.07 -0.89
N LYS A 21 5.83 5.51 0.22
CA LYS A 21 6.56 5.92 1.42
C LYS A 21 6.26 4.98 2.58
N LYS A 22 7.32 4.58 3.26
CA LYS A 22 7.28 3.76 4.47
C LYS A 22 7.13 4.65 5.70
N HIS A 23 6.18 4.30 6.54
CA HIS A 23 5.94 4.90 7.84
C HIS A 23 5.68 3.78 8.86
N THR A 24 5.49 4.16 10.13
CA THR A 24 5.14 3.22 11.21
C THR A 24 3.82 3.66 11.82
N TYR A 25 2.95 2.72 12.17
CA TYR A 25 1.72 3.05 12.89
C TYR A 25 2.00 3.45 14.33
N ASP A 26 1.44 4.57 14.79
CA ASP A 26 1.66 5.06 16.17
C ASP A 26 1.16 4.06 17.23
N LYS A 27 0.01 3.41 16.96
CA LYS A 27 -0.64 2.45 17.87
C LYS A 27 -0.02 1.06 17.86
N ASN A 28 0.72 0.72 16.80
CA ASN A 28 1.48 -0.53 16.70
C ASN A 28 2.84 -0.21 16.08
N ARG A 29 3.79 0.22 16.91
CA ARG A 29 5.11 0.73 16.49
C ARG A 29 5.98 -0.30 15.75
N LYS A 30 5.55 -1.56 15.67
CA LYS A 30 6.22 -2.61 14.89
C LYS A 30 5.59 -2.79 13.51
N GLN A 31 4.36 -2.31 13.32
CA GLN A 31 3.65 -2.48 12.06
C GLN A 31 3.97 -1.33 11.09
N ILE A 32 4.41 -1.71 9.90
CA ILE A 32 4.71 -0.78 8.82
C ILE A 32 3.42 -0.27 8.17
N ALA A 33 3.36 1.04 7.95
CA ALA A 33 2.36 1.68 7.11
C ALA A 33 2.99 2.03 5.75
N LEU A 34 2.36 1.60 4.66
CA LEU A 34 2.71 2.02 3.31
C LEU A 34 1.73 3.08 2.84
N GLN A 35 2.22 4.28 2.53
CA GLN A 35 1.45 5.42 2.06
C GLN A 35 1.82 5.71 0.61
N LEU A 36 0.82 5.87 -0.25
CA LEU A 36 0.98 6.17 -1.66
C LEU A 36 0.80 7.67 -1.90
N TYR A 37 1.71 8.25 -2.67
CA TYR A 37 1.65 9.63 -3.12
C TYR A 37 1.81 9.70 -4.63
N ALA A 38 1.08 10.58 -5.30
CA ALA A 38 1.22 10.77 -6.74
C ALA A 38 2.68 11.11 -7.09
N ALA A 39 3.24 10.37 -8.05
CA ALA A 39 4.56 10.59 -8.59
C ALA A 39 4.56 11.77 -9.57
N ASP A 40 5.74 12.36 -9.78
CA ASP A 40 5.93 13.37 -10.81
C ASP A 40 6.23 12.72 -12.16
N THR A 41 5.18 12.24 -12.83
CA THR A 41 5.26 11.60 -14.16
C THR A 41 4.42 12.35 -15.19
N GLU A 42 4.78 12.20 -16.47
CA GLU A 42 4.03 12.81 -17.57
C GLU A 42 2.56 12.33 -17.59
N ARG A 43 2.33 11.04 -17.34
CA ARG A 43 0.98 10.45 -17.22
C ARG A 43 0.13 11.18 -16.18
N ASN A 44 0.66 11.34 -14.98
CA ASN A 44 -0.05 12.01 -13.89
C ASN A 44 -0.34 13.48 -14.23
N ARG A 45 0.61 14.18 -14.86
CA ARG A 45 0.40 15.58 -15.28
C ARG A 45 -0.70 15.69 -16.34
N GLN A 46 -0.75 14.75 -17.29
CA GLN A 46 -1.79 14.70 -18.32
C GLN A 46 -3.18 14.39 -17.75
N SER A 47 -3.27 13.61 -16.67
CA SER A 47 -4.53 13.32 -15.98
C SER A 47 -4.94 14.37 -14.95
N GLY A 48 -4.17 15.46 -14.79
CA GLY A 48 -4.43 16.49 -13.80
C GLY A 48 -4.10 16.08 -12.35
N THR A 49 -3.34 15.00 -12.17
CA THR A 49 -2.87 14.55 -10.86
C THR A 49 -1.58 15.27 -10.48
N PHE A 50 -1.62 16.02 -9.36
CA PHE A 50 -0.47 16.80 -8.92
C PHE A 50 0.53 15.94 -8.12
N PRO A 51 1.84 16.10 -8.36
CA PRO A 51 2.86 15.37 -7.60
C PRO A 51 2.74 15.61 -6.09
N GLY A 52 2.89 14.54 -5.31
CA GLY A 52 2.80 14.60 -3.85
C GLY A 52 1.38 14.56 -3.28
N MET A 53 0.33 14.52 -4.13
CA MET A 53 -1.04 14.27 -3.66
C MET A 53 -1.13 12.91 -2.96
N PRO A 54 -1.78 12.79 -1.78
CA PRO A 54 -1.96 11.52 -1.12
C PRO A 54 -2.97 10.67 -1.89
N MET A 55 -2.54 9.50 -2.38
CA MET A 55 -3.37 8.59 -3.16
C MET A 55 -4.04 7.50 -2.32
N GLY A 56 -3.51 7.24 -1.12
CA GLY A 56 -4.13 6.32 -0.18
C GLY A 56 -3.12 5.62 0.71
N LYS A 57 -3.65 4.79 1.60
CA LYS A 57 -2.88 3.93 2.50
C LYS A 57 -3.46 2.51 2.42
N PRO A 58 -2.91 1.64 1.55
CA PRO A 58 -3.41 0.28 1.36
C PRO A 58 -3.17 -0.62 2.57
N THR A 59 -2.35 -0.20 3.55
CA THR A 59 -2.16 -0.94 4.80
C THR A 59 -3.26 -0.64 5.82
N VAL A 60 -3.48 -1.55 6.76
CA VAL A 60 -4.41 -1.36 7.89
C VAL A 60 -3.71 -1.60 9.23
N CYS A 61 -3.90 -0.72 10.21
CA CYS A 61 -3.36 -0.92 11.56
C CYS A 61 -4.18 -1.96 12.33
N LEU A 62 -3.56 -3.05 12.77
CA LEU A 62 -4.21 -4.09 13.58
C LEU A 62 -3.49 -4.17 14.95
N PRO A 63 -3.84 -3.34 15.94
CA PRO A 63 -3.08 -3.22 17.19
C PRO A 63 -3.14 -4.46 18.10
N GLY A 64 -4.15 -5.32 17.92
CA GLY A 64 -4.27 -6.59 18.65
C GLY A 64 -3.50 -7.76 18.01
N ASN A 65 -2.76 -7.53 16.93
CA ASN A 65 -1.98 -8.56 16.25
C ASN A 65 -0.49 -8.23 16.31
N ASP A 66 0.32 -9.25 16.58
CA ASP A 66 1.77 -9.16 16.54
C ASP A 66 2.27 -9.27 15.10
N PHE A 67 2.93 -8.22 14.62
CA PHE A 67 3.66 -8.21 13.37
C PHE A 67 5.15 -8.33 13.62
N LYS A 68 5.86 -9.04 12.75
CA LYS A 68 7.32 -8.94 12.66
C LYS A 68 7.74 -7.57 12.14
N GLU A 69 9.00 -7.24 12.32
CA GLU A 69 9.58 -5.93 11.95
C GLU A 69 9.34 -5.51 10.48
N ASN A 70 9.27 -6.47 9.57
CA ASN A 70 9.00 -6.24 8.15
C ASN A 70 7.63 -6.76 7.70
N GLU A 71 6.73 -7.12 8.60
CA GLU A 71 5.39 -7.60 8.23
C GLU A 71 4.36 -6.45 8.36
N THR A 72 3.38 -6.45 7.45
CA THR A 72 2.18 -5.62 7.59
C THR A 72 0.95 -6.29 6.98
N ALA A 73 -0.22 -5.72 7.20
CA ALA A 73 -1.50 -6.18 6.67
C ALA A 73 -2.01 -5.21 5.62
N ILE A 74 -2.46 -5.75 4.48
CA ILE A 74 -3.03 -4.99 3.37
C ILE A 74 -4.55 -5.09 3.38
N LYS A 75 -5.22 -4.00 3.02
CA LYS A 75 -6.65 -3.95 2.73
C LYS A 75 -6.87 -4.48 1.33
N ASP A 76 -7.52 -5.63 1.24
CA ASP A 76 -7.96 -6.20 -0.04
C ASP A 76 -9.49 -6.11 -0.11
N CYS A 77 -9.96 -4.88 -0.26
CA CYS A 77 -11.38 -4.52 -0.38
C CYS A 77 -11.58 -3.68 -1.65
N ASP A 78 -12.82 -3.50 -2.10
CA ASP A 78 -13.16 -2.86 -3.38
C ASP A 78 -12.43 -1.52 -3.64
N GLU A 79 -12.28 -0.66 -2.62
CA GLU A 79 -11.55 0.62 -2.72
C GLU A 79 -10.07 0.45 -3.12
N TYR A 80 -9.44 -0.65 -2.70
CA TYR A 80 -8.03 -0.98 -2.91
C TYR A 80 -7.84 -2.21 -3.81
N ALA A 81 -8.87 -2.59 -4.57
CA ALA A 81 -8.80 -3.74 -5.45
C ALA A 81 -7.60 -3.62 -6.42
N GLY A 82 -6.76 -4.65 -6.48
CA GLY A 82 -5.56 -4.68 -7.33
C GLY A 82 -4.33 -3.94 -6.77
N PHE A 83 -4.43 -3.24 -5.64
CA PHE A 83 -3.27 -2.54 -5.06
C PHE A 83 -2.22 -3.52 -4.54
N LEU A 84 -2.64 -4.66 -3.98
CA LEU A 84 -1.71 -5.69 -3.52
C LEU A 84 -0.89 -6.26 -4.69
N ASP A 85 -1.54 -6.55 -5.82
CA ASP A 85 -0.85 -7.03 -7.03
C ASP A 85 0.12 -5.98 -7.56
N ALA A 86 -0.29 -4.72 -7.62
CA ALA A 86 0.57 -3.63 -8.06
C ALA A 86 1.81 -3.47 -7.16
N LEU A 87 1.64 -3.53 -5.84
CA LEU A 87 2.75 -3.45 -4.88
C LEU A 87 3.70 -4.66 -4.99
N GLU A 88 3.16 -5.85 -5.23
CA GLU A 88 3.98 -7.07 -5.42
C GLU A 88 4.75 -7.02 -6.74
N GLN A 89 4.10 -6.60 -7.84
CA GLN A 89 4.74 -6.41 -9.15
C GLN A 89 5.85 -5.35 -9.10
N ALA A 90 5.68 -4.30 -8.30
CA ALA A 90 6.69 -3.27 -8.06
C ALA A 90 7.82 -3.70 -7.11
N GLY A 91 7.77 -4.92 -6.55
CA GLY A 91 8.77 -5.43 -5.60
C GLY A 91 8.75 -4.70 -4.26
N VAL A 92 7.64 -4.05 -3.90
CA VAL A 92 7.48 -3.31 -2.64
C VAL A 92 7.11 -4.25 -1.50
N VAL A 93 6.28 -5.25 -1.82
CA VAL A 93 5.83 -6.26 -0.86
C VAL A 93 5.91 -7.65 -1.46
N ARG A 94 5.83 -8.66 -0.60
CA ARG A 94 5.66 -10.07 -0.97
C ARG A 94 4.55 -10.69 -0.13
N ARG A 95 3.61 -11.39 -0.76
CA ARG A 95 2.57 -12.13 -0.03
C ARG A 95 3.18 -13.19 0.89
N THR A 96 2.63 -13.32 2.09
CA THR A 96 2.90 -14.42 3.00
C THR A 96 1.70 -15.39 3.02
N PRO A 97 1.86 -16.63 3.50
CA PRO A 97 0.71 -17.53 3.68
C PRO A 97 -0.23 -17.12 4.83
N LYS A 98 0.08 -16.05 5.56
CA LYS A 98 -0.73 -15.59 6.69
C LYS A 98 -1.81 -14.62 6.23
N THR A 99 -3.00 -14.80 6.79
CA THR A 99 -4.13 -13.88 6.65
C THR A 99 -4.72 -13.63 8.03
N ILE A 100 -5.01 -12.37 8.35
CA ILE A 100 -5.70 -12.01 9.59
C ILE A 100 -7.18 -11.82 9.28
N HIS A 101 -8.04 -12.59 9.92
CA HIS A 101 -9.48 -12.46 9.76
C HIS A 101 -10.03 -11.46 10.76
N GLY A 102 -10.48 -10.31 10.27
CA GLY A 102 -11.26 -9.37 11.05
C GLY A 102 -12.76 -9.72 11.05
N PRO A 103 -13.59 -8.95 11.76
CA PRO A 103 -15.03 -9.21 11.86
C PRO A 103 -15.79 -9.10 10.53
N TYR A 104 -15.26 -8.32 9.58
CA TYR A 104 -15.93 -7.98 8.31
C TYR A 104 -15.07 -8.22 7.07
N LEU A 105 -13.74 -8.24 7.23
CA LEU A 105 -12.78 -8.35 6.13
C LEU A 105 -11.61 -9.22 6.56
N SER A 106 -11.01 -9.90 5.59
CA SER A 106 -9.75 -10.62 5.76
C SER A 106 -8.62 -9.75 5.23
N TYR A 107 -7.50 -9.73 5.95
CA TYR A 107 -6.34 -8.91 5.62
C TYR A 107 -5.15 -9.81 5.32
N PRO A 108 -4.72 -9.92 4.05
CA PRO A 108 -3.49 -10.64 3.73
C PRO A 108 -2.31 -9.96 4.42
N VAL A 109 -1.45 -10.77 5.05
CA VAL A 109 -0.21 -10.30 5.65
C VAL A 109 0.90 -10.42 4.61
N VAL A 110 1.70 -9.37 4.49
CA VAL A 110 2.77 -9.25 3.50
C VAL A 110 4.08 -8.91 4.20
N ASP A 111 5.19 -9.38 3.63
CA ASP A 111 6.52 -8.88 3.95
C ASP A 111 6.75 -7.59 3.13
N VAL A 112 7.25 -6.53 3.78
CA VAL A 112 7.68 -5.28 3.16
C VAL A 112 9.16 -5.40 2.79
N LEU A 113 9.49 -5.11 1.53
CA LEU A 113 10.82 -5.34 0.96
C LEU A 113 11.68 -4.06 0.88
N ILE A 114 11.14 -2.92 1.31
CA ILE A 114 11.71 -1.57 1.16
C ILE A 114 12.00 -0.86 2.49
#